data_AF-A0A9D5F1G5-F1
#
_entry.id   AF-A0A9D5F1G5-F1
#
_cell.length_a   1.000
_cell.length_b   1.000
_cell.length_c   1.000
_cell.angle_alpha   90.00
_cell.angle_beta   90.00
_cell.angle_gamma   90.00
#
_symmetry.space_group_name_H-M   'P 1'
#
loop_
_entity.id
_entity.type
_entity.pdbx_description
1 polymer ?
#
loop_
_entity_poly.entity_id
_entity_poly.type
_entity_poly.pdbx_seq_one_letter_code
_entity_poly.pdbx_strand_id
1 'polypeptide(L)'
;MIRFKLGEMIEKKRFADGQRVSISEIATATGLNRMTLSKILNQKGYGTGTETIDRLCCYFACRVEDLMEHLPDQDEAAQESKA
;
A
#
# COMPACT_ATOMS: atom_id res chain seq x y z
N MET A 1 2.91 -12.38 7.27
CA MET A 1 1.75 -11.49 6.93
C MET A 1 2.10 -10.37 5.91
N ILE A 2 1.22 -10.04 4.94
CA ILE A 2 1.43 -8.89 4.02
C ILE A 2 0.99 -7.57 4.67
N ARG A 3 1.85 -6.54 4.61
CA ARG A 3 1.56 -5.16 4.99
C ARG A 3 1.52 -4.25 3.76
N PHE A 4 0.54 -3.36 3.72
CA PHE A 4 0.44 -2.32 2.69
C PHE A 4 1.09 -1.01 3.14
N LYS A 5 1.84 -0.39 2.23
CA LYS A 5 2.52 0.90 2.39
C LYS A 5 1.74 2.04 1.73
N LEU A 6 0.42 1.90 1.59
CA LEU A 6 -0.40 2.88 0.86
C LEU A 6 -0.27 4.30 1.45
N GLY A 7 -0.19 4.43 2.77
CA GLY A 7 0.04 5.75 3.41
C GLY A 7 1.39 6.37 3.01
N GLU A 8 2.45 5.57 2.96
CA GLU A 8 3.78 6.03 2.56
C GLU A 8 3.80 6.46 1.08
N MET A 9 3.08 5.73 0.22
CA MET A 9 2.93 6.08 -1.20
C MET A 9 2.16 7.38 -1.42
N ILE A 10 1.13 7.63 -0.61
CA ILE A 10 0.38 8.88 -0.64
C ILE A 10 1.28 10.05 -0.26
N GLU A 11 2.08 9.93 0.79
CA GLU A 11 3.02 10.98 1.22
C GLU A 11 4.12 11.24 0.18
N LYS A 12 4.69 10.18 -0.41
CA LYS A 12 5.66 10.31 -1.52
C LYS A 12 5.07 11.11 -2.68
N LYS A 13 3.83 10.79 -3.08
CA LYS A 13 3.15 11.50 -4.17
C LYS A 13 2.81 12.95 -3.81
N ARG A 14 2.37 13.21 -2.58
CA ARG A 14 2.14 14.58 -2.06
C ARG A 14 3.40 15.43 -2.17
N PHE A 15 4.55 14.87 -1.83
CA PHE A 15 5.83 15.55 -1.92
C PHE A 15 6.25 15.81 -3.37
N ALA A 16 6.07 14.83 -4.27
CA ALA A 16 6.42 14.95 -5.68
C ALA A 16 5.53 15.96 -6.43
N ASP A 17 4.21 15.92 -6.21
CA ASP A 17 3.24 16.74 -6.95
C ASP A 17 3.02 18.12 -6.29
N GLY A 18 3.50 18.32 -5.05
CA GLY A 18 3.31 19.57 -4.29
C GLY A 18 1.87 19.85 -3.89
N GLN A 19 0.97 18.87 -4.00
CA GLN A 19 -0.46 19.00 -3.71
C GLN A 19 -0.95 17.93 -2.74
N ARG A 20 -2.06 18.25 -2.05
CA ARG A 20 -2.73 17.28 -1.18
C ARG A 20 -3.38 16.20 -2.03
N VAL A 21 -2.89 14.97 -1.90
CA VAL A 21 -3.56 13.78 -2.43
C VAL A 21 -4.51 13.22 -1.37
N SER A 22 -5.80 13.18 -1.68
CA SER A 22 -6.87 12.65 -0.84
C SER A 22 -7.31 11.25 -1.28
N ILE A 23 -7.93 10.50 -0.37
CA ILE A 23 -8.54 9.18 -0.69
C ILE A 23 -9.57 9.29 -1.81
N SER A 24 -10.29 10.40 -1.87
CA SER A 24 -11.31 10.59 -2.91
C SER A 24 -10.69 10.75 -4.28
N GLU A 25 -9.58 11.47 -4.40
CA GLU A 25 -8.86 11.61 -5.68
C GLU A 25 -8.26 10.30 -6.13
N ILE A 26 -7.66 9.54 -5.20
CA ILE A 26 -7.11 8.22 -5.51
C ILE A 26 -8.25 7.30 -5.99
N ALA A 27 -9.38 7.28 -5.30
CA ALA A 27 -10.55 6.50 -5.70
C ALA A 27 -11.04 6.87 -7.11
N THR A 28 -11.15 8.17 -7.41
CA THR A 28 -11.55 8.65 -8.74
C THR A 28 -10.53 8.28 -9.81
N ALA A 29 -9.23 8.47 -9.55
CA ALA A 29 -8.18 8.23 -10.53
C ALA A 29 -7.91 6.73 -10.78
N THR A 30 -8.03 5.90 -9.75
CA THR A 30 -7.83 4.44 -9.84
C THR A 30 -9.11 3.68 -10.18
N GLY A 31 -10.27 4.32 -10.09
CA GLY A 31 -11.58 3.64 -10.18
C GLY A 31 -11.86 2.70 -9.00
N LEU A 32 -11.09 2.77 -7.92
CA LEU A 32 -11.27 1.92 -6.74
C LEU A 32 -12.31 2.49 -5.77
N ASN A 33 -12.99 1.62 -5.04
CA ASN A 33 -13.93 2.04 -3.99
C ASN A 33 -13.17 2.68 -2.81
N ARG A 34 -13.60 3.86 -2.37
CA ARG A 34 -13.09 4.56 -1.17
C ARG A 34 -13.04 3.67 0.06
N MET A 35 -14.01 2.78 0.22
CA MET A 35 -14.04 1.82 1.34
C MET A 35 -12.90 0.80 1.27
N THR A 36 -12.55 0.35 0.06
CA THR A 36 -11.40 -0.55 -0.17
C THR A 36 -10.10 0.15 0.19
N LEU A 37 -9.89 1.39 -0.26
CA LEU A 37 -8.71 2.18 0.08
C LEU A 37 -8.60 2.42 1.60
N SER A 38 -9.72 2.70 2.26
CA SER A 38 -9.77 2.85 3.72
C SER A 38 -9.37 1.57 4.45
N LYS A 39 -9.84 0.40 3.99
CA LYS A 39 -9.44 -0.89 4.55
C LYS A 39 -7.95 -1.16 4.34
N ILE A 40 -7.42 -0.90 3.14
CA ILE A 40 -5.98 -1.06 2.86
C ILE A 40 -5.13 -0.18 3.80
N LEU A 41 -5.58 1.02 4.13
CA LEU A 41 -4.86 1.94 5.02
C LEU A 41 -4.96 1.57 6.51
N ASN A 42 -6.15 1.19 6.96
CA ASN A 42 -6.43 1.07 8.39
C ASN A 42 -6.41 -0.37 8.89
N GLN A 43 -6.59 -1.37 8.00
CA GLN A 43 -6.71 -2.78 8.37
C GLN A 43 -5.47 -3.55 7.94
N LYS A 44 -4.69 -4.00 8.93
CA LYS A 44 -3.55 -4.89 8.70
C LYS A 44 -4.05 -6.22 8.13
N GLY A 45 -3.42 -6.69 7.05
CA GLY A 45 -3.71 -8.01 6.47
C GLY A 45 -5.01 -8.08 5.71
N TYR A 46 -5.55 -6.93 5.32
CA TYR A 46 -6.70 -6.89 4.43
C TYR A 46 -6.36 -7.57 3.10
N GLY A 47 -7.09 -8.63 2.76
CA GLY A 47 -6.96 -9.28 1.46
C GLY A 47 -7.51 -8.37 0.37
N THR A 48 -6.69 -8.10 -0.65
CA THR A 48 -7.10 -7.37 -1.86
C THR A 48 -6.65 -8.12 -3.10
N GLY A 49 -7.40 -7.99 -4.19
CA GLY A 49 -7.09 -8.63 -5.47
C GLY A 49 -5.91 -7.97 -6.19
N THR A 50 -5.28 -8.71 -7.10
CA THR A 50 -4.16 -8.24 -7.93
C THR A 50 -4.54 -7.04 -8.80
N GLU A 51 -5.79 -6.95 -9.27
CA GLU A 51 -6.31 -5.80 -10.03
C GLU A 51 -6.25 -4.50 -9.21
N THR A 52 -6.52 -4.56 -7.91
CA THR A 52 -6.41 -3.38 -7.02
C THR A 52 -4.96 -2.92 -6.92
N ILE A 53 -4.03 -3.87 -6.82
CA ILE A 53 -2.59 -3.61 -6.73
C ILE A 53 -2.10 -2.98 -8.03
N ASP A 54 -2.45 -3.57 -9.16
CA ASP A 54 -2.07 -3.09 -10.49
C ASP A 54 -2.50 -1.63 -10.71
N ARG A 55 -3.76 -1.31 -10.38
CA ARG A 55 -4.28 0.07 -10.47
C ARG A 55 -3.54 1.05 -9.57
N LEU A 56 -3.21 0.65 -8.35
CA LEU A 56 -2.45 1.48 -7.42
C LEU A 56 -1.01 1.68 -7.90
N CYS A 57 -0.33 0.62 -8.34
CA CYS A 57 1.01 0.70 -8.92
C CYS A 57 1.04 1.61 -10.15
N CYS A 58 0.03 1.52 -11.03
CA CYS A 58 -0.10 2.42 -12.18
C CYS A 58 -0.30 3.88 -11.74
N TYR A 59 -1.18 4.13 -10.78
CA TYR A 59 -1.46 5.49 -10.30
C TYR A 59 -0.25 6.15 -9.60
N PHE A 60 0.48 5.38 -8.79
CA PHE A 60 1.68 5.84 -8.09
C PHE A 60 2.95 5.73 -8.93
N ALA A 61 2.86 5.15 -10.13
CA ALA A 61 4.01 4.83 -11.00
C ALA A 61 5.14 4.12 -10.23
N CYS A 62 4.80 3.12 -9.43
CA CYS A 62 5.72 2.43 -8.52
C CYS A 62 5.78 0.93 -8.78
N ARG A 63 6.78 0.26 -8.22
CA ARG A 63 6.85 -1.20 -8.23
C ARG A 63 5.92 -1.79 -7.16
N VAL A 64 5.64 -3.08 -7.24
CA VAL A 64 4.71 -3.76 -6.31
C VAL A 64 5.26 -3.74 -4.88
N GLU A 65 6.56 -3.93 -4.72
CA GLU A 65 7.29 -3.88 -3.43
C GLU A 65 7.31 -2.50 -2.77
N ASP A 66 7.10 -1.43 -3.54
CA ASP A 66 6.94 -0.09 -2.96
C ASP A 66 5.57 0.04 -2.27
N LEU A 67 4.58 -0.72 -2.74
CA LEU A 67 3.21 -0.71 -2.25
C LEU A 67 2.95 -1.75 -1.16
N MET A 68 3.65 -2.88 -1.16
CA MET A 68 3.46 -3.96 -0.18
C MET A 68 4.77 -4.61 0.27
N GLU A 69 4.79 -5.08 1.50
CA GLU A 69 5.90 -5.85 2.05
C GLU A 69 5.41 -7.12 2.76
N HIS A 70 6.22 -8.16 2.69
CA HIS A 70 6.02 -9.34 3.52
C HIS A 70 6.68 -9.11 4.88
N LEU A 71 5.87 -9.15 5.94
CA LEU A 71 6.35 -9.22 7.31
C LEU A 71 6.40 -10.71 7.70
N PRO A 72 7.57 -11.25 8.11
CA PRO A 72 7.62 -12.60 8.66
C PRO A 72 6.74 -12.66 9.90
N ASP A 73 6.09 -13.80 10.12
CA ASP A 73 5.34 -14.02 11.35
C ASP A 73 6.36 -14.06 12.52
N GLN A 74 5.98 -13.53 13.68
CA GLN A 74 6.92 -13.24 14.79
C GLN A 74 7.62 -14.46 15.40
N ASP A 75 7.42 -15.66 14.86
CA ASP A 75 8.12 -16.88 15.25
C ASP A 75 9.45 -17.13 14.49
N GLU A 76 9.70 -16.47 13.35
CA GLU A 76 10.91 -16.73 12.54
C GLU A 76 12.03 -15.68 12.70
N ALA A 77 11.71 -14.46 13.15
CA ALA A 77 12.71 -13.38 13.29
C ALA A 77 13.72 -13.59 14.44
N ALA A 78 13.49 -14.56 15.33
CA ALA A 78 14.42 -14.89 16.41
C ALA A 78 15.57 -15.84 15.98
N GLN A 79 15.54 -16.39 14.75
CA GLN A 79 16.51 -17.39 14.31
C GLN A 79 17.67 -16.83 13.45
N GLU A 80 17.57 -15.63 12.88
CA GLU A 80 18.59 -15.08 11.97
C GLU A 80 19.61 -14.12 12.64
N SER A 81 19.49 -13.82 13.93
CA SER A 81 20.47 -12.99 14.65
C SER A 81 21.63 -13.77 15.29
N LYS A 82 21.87 -15.02 14.85
CA LYS A 82 22.89 -15.92 15.43
C LYS A 82 23.72 -16.71 14.41
N ALA A 83 23.84 -16.22 13.18
CA ALA A 83 24.82 -16.73 12.20
C ALA A 83 26.08 -15.86 12.18
#